data_AF-A0A969W930-F1
#
_entry.id   AF-A0A969W930-F1
#
_cell.length_a   1.000
_cell.length_b   1.000
_cell.length_c   1.000
_cell.angle_alpha   90.00
_cell.angle_beta   90.00
_cell.angle_gamma   90.00
#
_symmetry.space_group_name_H-M   'P 1'
#
loop_
_entity.id
_entity.type
_entity.pdbx_description
1 polymer ?
#
loop_
_entity_poly.entity_id
_entity_poly.type
_entity_poly.pdbx_seq_one_letter_code
_entity_poly.pdbx_strand_id
1 'polypeptide(L)'
;MEAHELIESAAKKVGSISELARQLEWDKGAIAGIKAGKRPLPAYRAAQLAKLLGRDEDAATWEALAQQAKGAEREYWLRKLQNSGSKIAVIAIAFLALFTTHLPRAEAANTSEFGGSALNIHYEQLWPSLPGQLLRLS
;
A
#
# COMPACT_ATOMS: atom_id res chain seq x y z
N MET A 1 10.48 8.83 6.32
CA MET A 1 9.33 9.50 6.95
C MET A 1 8.15 9.34 6.00
N GLU A 2 6.98 8.98 6.50
CA GLU A 2 5.86 8.67 5.61
C GLU A 2 5.24 9.97 5.04
N ALA A 3 4.68 9.90 3.82
CA ALA A 3 4.12 11.06 3.14
C ALA A 3 3.04 11.80 3.96
N HIS A 4 2.25 11.05 4.74
CA HIS A 4 1.24 11.63 5.62
C HIS A 4 1.86 12.49 6.74
N GLU A 5 2.96 12.04 7.36
CA GLU A 5 3.65 12.75 8.43
C GLU A 5 4.30 14.04 7.92
N LEU A 6 4.86 14.00 6.70
CA LEU A 6 5.44 15.17 6.03
C LEU A 6 4.37 16.26 5.82
N ILE A 7 3.21 15.86 5.26
CA ILE A 7 2.08 16.76 5.02
C ILE A 7 1.54 17.32 6.33
N GLU A 8 1.38 16.49 7.36
CA GLU A 8 0.87 16.95 8.66
C GLU A 8 1.83 17.91 9.37
N SER A 9 3.13 17.63 9.30
CA SER A 9 4.15 18.51 9.86
C SER A 9 4.14 19.87 9.14
N ALA A 10 4.06 19.86 7.81
CA ALA A 10 3.97 21.08 7.02
C ALA A 10 2.68 21.86 7.33
N ALA A 11 1.54 21.15 7.43
CA ALA A 11 0.25 21.74 7.78
C ALA A 11 0.26 22.38 9.18
N LYS A 12 0.89 21.72 10.17
CA LYS A 12 1.07 22.29 11.52
C LYS A 12 1.93 23.55 11.48
N LYS A 13 2.98 23.59 10.65
CA LYS A 13 3.86 24.76 10.51
C LYS A 13 3.15 25.98 9.89
N VAL A 14 2.25 25.77 8.93
CA VAL A 14 1.49 26.85 8.27
C VAL A 14 0.15 27.14 8.94
N GLY A 15 -0.29 26.30 9.86
CA GLY A 15 -1.50 26.47 10.68
C GLY A 15 -2.67 25.55 10.29
N SER A 16 -2.82 25.16 9.02
CA SER A 16 -3.83 24.19 8.60
C SER A 16 -3.55 23.54 7.25
N ILE A 17 -4.25 22.44 6.94
CA ILE A 17 -4.21 21.80 5.60
C ILE A 17 -4.76 22.73 4.52
N SER A 18 -5.81 23.51 4.83
CA SER A 18 -6.37 24.48 3.88
C SER A 18 -5.38 25.58 3.53
N GLU A 19 -4.60 26.02 4.52
CA GLU A 19 -3.57 27.04 4.34
C GLU A 19 -2.36 26.47 3.58
N LEU A 20 -1.96 25.23 3.88
CA LEU A 20 -0.93 24.53 3.12
C LEU A 20 -1.30 24.40 1.64
N ALA A 21 -2.54 23.99 1.37
CA ALA A 21 -3.09 23.87 0.02
C ALA A 21 -3.07 25.23 -0.71
N ARG A 22 -3.44 26.30 -0.02
CA ARG A 22 -3.43 27.67 -0.57
C ARG A 22 -2.02 28.14 -0.88
N GLN A 23 -1.09 28.00 0.06
CA GLN A 23 0.28 28.49 -0.06
C GLN A 23 1.09 27.75 -1.14
N LEU A 24 0.85 26.46 -1.31
CA LEU A 24 1.52 25.64 -2.31
C LEU A 24 0.76 25.55 -3.64
N GLU A 25 -0.39 26.22 -3.77
CA GLU A 25 -1.29 26.07 -4.92
C GLU A 25 -1.54 24.59 -5.24
N TRP A 26 -1.95 23.85 -4.21
CA TRP A 26 -2.12 22.41 -4.26
C TRP A 26 -3.57 22.03 -3.98
N ASP A 27 -4.18 21.28 -4.91
CA ASP A 27 -5.52 20.73 -4.74
C ASP A 27 -5.68 19.96 -3.41
N LYS A 28 -6.72 20.29 -2.65
CA LYS A 28 -7.03 19.67 -1.36
C LYS A 28 -7.38 18.19 -1.52
N GLY A 29 -8.03 17.81 -2.62
CA GLY A 29 -8.36 16.42 -2.93
C GLY A 29 -7.11 15.58 -3.15
N ALA A 30 -6.11 16.12 -3.84
CA ALA A 30 -4.81 15.49 -4.03
C ALA A 30 -4.08 15.28 -2.70
N ILE A 31 -4.05 16.29 -1.83
CA ILE A 31 -3.46 16.18 -0.48
C ILE A 31 -4.17 15.08 0.32
N ALA A 32 -5.51 15.08 0.33
CA ALA A 32 -6.30 14.06 1.02
C ALA A 32 -6.04 12.65 0.47
N GLY A 33 -5.91 12.51 -0.86
CA GLY A 33 -5.58 11.25 -1.52
C GLY A 33 -4.21 10.70 -1.11
N ILE A 34 -3.21 11.57 -0.97
CA ILE A 34 -1.87 11.18 -0.51
C ILE A 34 -1.88 10.81 0.97
N LYS A 35 -2.54 11.61 1.81
CA LYS A 35 -2.70 11.29 3.24
C LYS A 35 -3.39 9.94 3.46
N ALA A 36 -4.36 9.61 2.62
CA ALA A 36 -5.08 8.33 2.66
C ALA A 36 -4.30 7.16 2.02
N GLY A 37 -3.07 7.37 1.55
CA GLY A 37 -2.26 6.36 0.86
C GLY A 37 -2.80 5.93 -0.51
N LYS A 38 -3.80 6.64 -1.05
CA LYS A 38 -4.41 6.34 -2.35
C LYS A 38 -3.54 6.77 -3.53
N ARG A 39 -2.62 7.71 -3.29
CA ARG A 39 -1.70 8.25 -4.29
C ARG A 39 -0.31 8.43 -3.66
N PRO A 40 0.78 8.15 -4.40
CA PRO A 40 2.10 8.48 -3.92
C PRO A 40 2.32 9.99 -3.91
N LEU A 41 3.24 10.45 -3.07
CA LEU A 41 3.66 11.85 -3.00
C LEU A 41 4.57 12.18 -4.20
N PRO A 42 4.20 13.12 -5.09
CA PRO A 42 5.07 13.53 -6.18
C PRO A 42 6.39 14.15 -5.66
N ALA A 43 7.51 13.83 -6.31
CA ALA A 43 8.85 14.25 -5.85
C ALA A 43 8.98 15.79 -5.71
N TYR A 44 8.46 16.54 -6.69
CA TYR A 44 8.43 17.99 -6.63
C TYR A 44 7.63 18.53 -5.41
N ARG A 45 6.52 17.89 -5.03
CA ARG A 45 5.74 18.27 -3.85
C ARG A 45 6.50 17.92 -2.56
N ALA A 46 7.23 16.80 -2.55
CA ALA A 46 8.12 16.47 -1.43
C ALA A 46 9.20 17.53 -1.21
N ALA A 47 9.84 18.02 -2.27
CA ALA A 47 10.81 19.12 -2.21
C ALA A 47 10.18 20.39 -1.61
N GLN A 48 9.01 20.81 -2.10
CA GLN A 48 8.30 21.99 -1.57
C GLN A 48 7.95 21.87 -0.09
N LEU A 49 7.49 20.68 0.34
CA LEU A 49 7.19 20.42 1.74
C LEU A 49 8.46 20.45 2.60
N ALA A 50 9.56 19.88 2.11
CA ALA A 50 10.85 19.90 2.79
C ALA A 50 11.39 21.34 2.94
N LYS A 51 11.34 22.12 1.86
CA LYS A 51 11.66 23.56 1.87
C LYS A 51 10.87 24.29 2.94
N LEU A 52 9.56 24.09 2.96
CA LEU A 52 8.68 24.73 3.94
C LEU A 52 9.04 24.34 5.36
N LEU A 53 9.48 23.09 5.59
CA LEU A 53 9.92 22.59 6.88
C LEU A 53 11.36 22.98 7.25
N GLY A 54 12.13 23.58 6.34
CA GLY A 54 13.55 23.88 6.54
C GLY A 54 14.44 22.64 6.51
N ARG A 55 14.05 21.64 5.71
CA ARG A 55 14.78 20.39 5.48
C ARG A 55 15.42 20.40 4.09
N ASP A 56 16.31 19.45 3.87
CA ASP A 56 16.98 19.22 2.59
C ASP A 56 15.96 18.82 1.50
N GLU A 57 15.81 19.68 0.49
CA GLU A 57 14.88 19.52 -0.63
C GLU A 57 15.25 18.34 -1.52
N ASP A 58 16.55 18.13 -1.75
CA ASP A 58 17.06 17.05 -2.60
C ASP A 58 16.84 15.70 -1.92
N ALA A 59 17.12 15.63 -0.61
CA ALA A 59 16.88 14.41 0.17
C ALA A 59 15.40 13.97 0.09
N ALA A 60 14.47 14.90 0.28
CA ALA A 60 13.04 14.61 0.21
C ALA A 60 12.60 14.21 -1.21
N THR A 61 13.23 14.79 -2.24
CA THR A 61 13.00 14.42 -3.64
C THR A 61 13.42 12.98 -3.90
N TRP A 62 14.63 12.59 -3.47
CA TRP A 62 15.14 11.23 -3.65
C TRP A 62 14.35 10.20 -2.83
N GLU A 63 13.94 10.54 -1.61
CA GLU A 63 13.07 9.69 -0.80
C GLU A 63 11.72 9.43 -1.50
N ALA A 64 11.09 10.47 -2.03
CA ALA A 64 9.82 10.35 -2.75
C ALA A 64 9.95 9.53 -4.04
N LEU A 65 11.05 9.67 -4.79
CA LEU A 65 11.33 8.85 -5.97
C LEU A 65 11.60 7.40 -5.59
N ALA A 66 12.36 7.14 -4.53
CA ALA A 66 12.63 5.79 -4.03
C ALA A 66 11.36 5.07 -3.58
N GLN A 67 10.40 5.78 -2.98
CA GLN A 67 9.11 5.20 -2.56
C GLN A 67 8.23 4.77 -3.75
N GLN A 68 8.36 5.44 -4.89
CA GLN A 68 7.57 5.15 -6.10
C GLN A 68 8.22 4.11 -7.02
N ALA A 69 9.55 4.05 -7.00
CA ALA A 69 10.35 3.15 -7.83
C ALA A 69 10.29 1.69 -7.36
N LYS A 70 10.62 0.76 -8.27
CA LYS A 70 10.68 -0.68 -7.99
C LYS A 70 12.03 -1.26 -8.42
N GLY A 71 12.42 -2.38 -7.79
CA GLY A 71 13.64 -3.12 -8.14
C GLY A 71 14.91 -2.25 -8.13
N ALA A 72 15.73 -2.40 -9.17
CA ALA A 72 17.02 -1.72 -9.30
C ALA A 72 16.91 -0.17 -9.30
N GLU A 73 15.79 0.38 -9.77
CA GLU A 73 15.57 1.82 -9.77
C GLU A 73 15.43 2.37 -8.34
N ARG A 74 14.70 1.65 -7.48
CA ARG A 74 14.57 2.02 -6.06
C ARG A 74 15.93 2.05 -5.37
N GLU A 75 16.76 1.04 -5.61
CA GLU A 75 18.11 0.99 -5.07
C GLU A 75 18.99 2.14 -5.56
N TYR A 76 18.84 2.53 -6.84
CA TYR A 76 19.55 3.69 -7.40
C TYR A 76 19.19 4.98 -6.65
N TRP A 77 17.91 5.24 -6.41
CA TRP A 77 17.47 6.43 -5.68
C TRP A 77 17.88 6.40 -4.20
N LEU A 78 17.84 5.24 -3.55
CA LEU A 78 18.33 5.08 -2.18
C LEU A 78 19.84 5.33 -2.07
N ARG A 79 20.64 4.88 -3.04
CA ARG A 79 22.08 5.20 -3.10
C ARG A 79 22.32 6.70 -3.27
N LYS A 80 21.51 7.38 -4.09
CA LYS A 80 21.59 8.85 -4.24
C LYS A 80 21.28 9.57 -2.93
N LEU A 81 20.28 9.12 -2.19
CA LEU A 81 19.94 9.66 -0.88
C LEU A 81 21.05 9.46 0.16
N GLN A 82 21.74 8.31 0.13
CA GLN A 82 22.88 8.06 1.03
C GLN A 82 24.09 8.94 0.69
N ASN A 83 24.34 9.16 -0.60
CA ASN A 83 25.49 9.93 -1.07
C ASN A 83 25.29 11.44 -1.01
N SER A 84 24.05 11.95 -0.84
CA SER A 84 23.79 13.38 -0.74
C SER A 84 24.23 14.00 0.59
N GLY A 85 24.78 13.22 1.53
CA GLY A 85 25.25 13.72 2.83
C GLY A 85 24.13 14.14 3.78
N SER A 86 22.88 13.96 3.35
CA SER A 86 21.68 14.23 4.14
C SER A 86 21.62 13.21 5.28
N LYS A 87 21.79 13.68 6.52
CA LYS A 87 21.81 12.87 7.76
C LYS A 87 20.44 12.28 8.12
N ILE A 88 19.70 11.75 7.16
CA ILE A 88 18.42 11.08 7.40
C ILE A 88 18.73 9.58 7.44
N ALA A 89 18.60 8.99 8.63
CA ALA A 89 18.78 7.56 8.84
C ALA A 89 17.78 6.78 7.97
N VAL A 90 18.24 6.23 6.86
CA VAL A 90 17.47 5.30 6.03
C VAL A 90 17.37 3.98 6.80
N ILE A 91 16.28 3.81 7.55
CA ILE A 91 15.93 2.50 8.11
C ILE A 91 15.45 1.66 6.93
N ALA A 92 16.33 0.82 6.41
CA ALA A 92 16.01 -0.18 5.42
C ALA A 92 15.04 -1.20 6.06
N ILE A 93 13.73 -1.04 5.81
CA ILE A 93 12.77 -2.12 6.03
C ILE A 93 12.97 -3.12 4.89
N ALA A 94 14.03 -3.93 5.01
CA ALA A 94 14.23 -5.14 4.24
C ALA A 94 13.47 -6.28 4.95
N PHE A 95 12.15 -6.33 4.77
CA PHE A 95 11.30 -7.41 5.28
C PHE A 95 10.50 -8.12 4.18
N LEU A 96 10.99 -8.10 2.93
CA LEU A 96 10.27 -8.71 1.79
C LEU A 96 11.08 -9.79 1.06
N ALA A 97 12.00 -10.46 1.76
CA ALA A 97 12.72 -11.64 1.25
C ALA A 97 12.72 -12.83 2.22
N LEU A 98 11.85 -12.83 3.25
CA LEU A 98 11.75 -13.92 4.24
C LEU A 98 10.43 -14.73 4.18
N PHE A 99 9.53 -14.42 3.24
CA PHE A 99 8.23 -15.10 3.13
C PHE A 99 8.07 -16.01 1.89
N THR A 100 9.10 -16.24 1.09
CA THR A 100 9.02 -17.13 -0.10
C THR A 100 9.83 -18.42 0.01
N THR A 101 10.43 -18.74 1.15
CA THR A 101 11.17 -20.00 1.37
C THR A 101 10.72 -20.75 2.61
N HIS A 102 9.44 -21.10 2.70
CA HIS A 102 8.99 -22.27 3.46
C HIS A 102 7.84 -22.95 2.70
N LEU A 103 8.17 -23.56 1.56
CA LEU A 103 7.38 -24.68 1.05
C LEU A 103 7.94 -25.95 1.71
N PRO A 104 7.29 -26.56 2.70
CA PRO A 104 7.57 -27.93 3.03
C PRO A 104 7.18 -28.77 1.81
N ARG A 105 8.20 -29.23 1.08
CA ARG A 105 8.09 -30.36 0.17
C ARG A 105 7.83 -31.58 1.03
N ALA A 106 6.56 -31.88 1.29
CA ALA A 106 6.15 -33.17 1.82
C ALA A 106 6.10 -34.14 0.64
N GLU A 107 7.22 -34.85 0.46
CA GLU A 107 7.28 -36.07 -0.35
C GLU A 107 6.22 -37.07 0.12
N ALA A 108 5.60 -37.71 -0.86
CA ALA A 108 4.74 -38.85 -0.68
C ALA A 108 5.53 -40.04 -0.10
N ALA A 109 5.06 -40.60 1.01
CA ALA A 109 5.37 -41.98 1.44
C ALA A 109 4.29 -42.50 2.40
N ASN A 110 3.19 -42.95 1.80
CA ASN A 110 2.53 -44.24 2.06
C ASN A 110 2.58 -44.81 3.50
N THR A 111 1.45 -44.85 4.22
CA THR A 111 1.06 -46.04 4.98
C THR A 111 -0.44 -46.06 5.28
N SER A 112 -1.01 -47.23 5.02
CA SER A 112 -2.39 -47.69 5.18
C SER A 112 -2.83 -47.86 6.63
N GLU A 113 -3.99 -47.30 7.01
CA GLU A 113 -4.94 -47.83 8.01
C GLU A 113 -6.33 -47.26 7.67
N PHE A 114 -7.22 -48.00 6.99
CA PHE A 114 -8.27 -48.83 7.59
C PHE A 114 -8.89 -48.23 8.86
N GLY A 115 -10.10 -47.68 8.76
CA GLY A 115 -10.85 -47.25 9.94
C GLY A 115 -12.09 -46.41 9.67
N GLY A 116 -13.13 -47.01 9.10
CA GLY A 116 -14.53 -46.83 9.54
C GLY A 116 -15.23 -45.47 9.38
N SER A 117 -16.40 -45.56 8.73
CA SER A 117 -17.62 -44.84 9.11
C SER A 117 -17.74 -43.36 8.75
N ALA A 118 -18.41 -43.06 7.64
CA ALA A 118 -19.82 -42.62 7.68
C ALA A 118 -20.27 -42.17 6.28
N LEU A 119 -20.85 -43.11 5.54
CA LEU A 119 -21.83 -42.82 4.51
C LEU A 119 -23.05 -42.19 5.18
N ASN A 120 -23.30 -40.90 4.94
CA ASN A 120 -24.66 -40.34 4.86
C ASN A 120 -24.60 -38.87 4.42
N ILE A 121 -24.64 -38.63 3.11
CA ILE A 121 -25.16 -37.36 2.59
C ILE A 121 -26.37 -37.72 1.75
N HIS A 122 -27.51 -37.61 2.44
CA HIS A 122 -28.86 -37.75 1.92
C HIS A 122 -29.11 -36.59 0.94
N TYR A 123 -29.12 -36.89 -0.36
CA TYR A 123 -29.56 -35.98 -1.41
C TYR A 123 -31.08 -36.00 -1.49
N GLU A 124 -31.77 -35.33 -0.56
CA GLU A 124 -33.17 -34.95 -0.74
C GLU A 124 -33.42 -33.63 -0.01
N GLN A 125 -34.32 -32.82 -0.58
CA GLN A 125 -34.83 -31.54 -0.07
C GLN A 125 -33.96 -30.32 -0.34
N LEU A 126 -34.13 -29.71 -1.52
CA LEU A 126 -34.17 -28.25 -1.68
C LEU A 126 -34.74 -27.88 -3.06
N TRP A 127 -35.97 -28.32 -3.35
CA TRP A 127 -36.78 -27.70 -4.41
C TRP A 127 -38.22 -27.51 -3.93
N PRO A 128 -38.61 -26.28 -3.52
CA PRO A 128 -40.02 -25.96 -3.41
C PRO A 128 -40.58 -25.75 -4.82
N SER A 129 -41.47 -26.66 -5.20
CA SER A 129 -42.42 -26.51 -6.30
C SER A 129 -43.13 -25.15 -6.21
N LEU A 130 -42.85 -24.24 -7.14
CA LEU A 130 -43.71 -23.08 -7.36
C LEU A 130 -44.92 -23.51 -8.21
N PRO A 131 -46.16 -23.31 -7.73
CA PRO A 131 -47.36 -23.58 -8.50
C PRO A 131 -47.57 -22.52 -9.59
N GLY A 132 -48.26 -22.95 -10.64
CA GLY A 132 -48.45 -22.18 -11.86
C GLY A 132 -49.43 -21.01 -11.77
N GLN A 133 -49.66 -20.45 -12.97
CA GLN A 133 -50.62 -19.43 -13.39
C GLN A 133 -50.10 -17.99 -13.39
N LEU A 134 -49.96 -17.45 -14.62
CA LEU A 134 -50.53 -16.18 -15.12
C LEU A 134 -49.93 -15.96 -16.54
N LEU A 135 -50.60 -16.37 -17.63
CA LEU A 135 -51.62 -15.67 -18.43
C LEU A 135 -51.10 -14.50 -19.32
N ARG A 136 -51.47 -14.63 -20.61
CA ARG A 136 -51.65 -13.64 -21.71
C ARG A 136 -50.40 -13.21 -22.49
N LEU A 137 -50.24 -13.60 -23.77
CA LEU A 137 -50.98 -13.14 -24.99
C LEU A 137 -51.06 -11.61 -25.10
N SER A 138 -50.08 -11.04 -25.82
CA SER A 138 -50.22 -9.98 -26.83
C SER A 138 -48.93 -9.92 -27.63
#